data_AF-W9GGE7-F1
#
_entry.id   AF-W9GGE7-F1
#
_cell.length_a   1.000
_cell.length_b   1.000
_cell.length_c   1.000
_cell.angle_alpha   90.00
_cell.angle_beta   90.00
_cell.angle_gamma   90.00
#
_symmetry.space_group_name_H-M   'P 1'
#
loop_
_entity.id
_entity.type
_entity.pdbx_description
1 polymer ?
#
loop_
_entity_poly.entity_id
_entity_poly.type
_entity_poly.pdbx_seq_one_letter_code
_entity_poly.pdbx_strand_id
1 'polypeptide(L)'
;MRDNPHGRFRYGPWHGGPDPLAPPYDVRSALDEMGRDVLAGGTTREALRDVLRRGLDGRRGLDEIADRIRRMREAARRRGDLGGTLDQVRELLDQALDLERQTLAGEESDGARLAEMDLATLPNDTAGAVRALSEYQWHSPEAAQAYDQIAEMLRRELLDAQFEGLMAALTGQDPEALQHVKDMLADLNSLLAAHARGEDTTDQFRDFMDKHGDLFPDNPENVDELIDSLARRQAAAARMLASLTPEQRQQLSQLMSDALADADLASEMAQLADNLRALRPGLDRGTPVGMQPGGEPLGYGAAVEAVAEVADLEALAEQLSQGYYGATLDDVDVERLERHLGADAARDFEALRRLERELERQGYLTQGDDGLRLTPRAVRRLGETALRRVFEGLATARGDHDDRRSGQADEPTGLTRQWAFGDELPLDTVRTVSNAVLRTMGGSATSDEALTRRTATGERAHSTGA
;
A
#
# COMPACT_ATOMS: atom_id res chain seq x y z
N MET A 1 -28.61 -23.33 -40.32
CA MET A 1 -28.70 -22.44 -39.13
C MET A 1 -28.04 -21.14 -39.54
N ARG A 2 -28.76 -20.01 -39.52
CA ARG A 2 -28.28 -18.73 -40.07
C ARG A 2 -27.24 -18.11 -39.13
N ASP A 3 -26.12 -17.67 -39.70
CA ASP A 3 -25.16 -16.75 -39.09
C ASP A 3 -25.86 -15.45 -38.69
N ASN A 4 -25.72 -15.08 -37.42
CA ASN A 4 -26.18 -13.80 -36.90
C ASN A 4 -24.93 -12.94 -36.59
N PRO A 5 -24.67 -11.85 -37.34
CA PRO A 5 -23.43 -11.05 -37.21
C PRO A 5 -23.46 -10.02 -36.07
N HIS A 6 -24.42 -10.11 -35.14
CA HIS A 6 -24.52 -9.21 -34.01
C HIS A 6 -23.97 -9.90 -32.75
N GLY A 7 -22.70 -9.61 -32.44
CA GLY A 7 -22.08 -10.03 -31.18
C GLY A 7 -22.93 -9.59 -30.00
N ARG A 8 -23.24 -10.53 -29.11
CA ARG A 8 -23.91 -10.25 -27.83
C ARG A 8 -22.97 -9.37 -26.99
N PHE A 9 -23.32 -8.10 -26.83
CA PHE A 9 -22.70 -7.25 -25.83
C PHE A 9 -23.23 -7.67 -24.45
N ARG A 10 -22.34 -8.16 -23.58
CA ARG A 10 -22.63 -8.36 -22.16
C ARG A 10 -22.35 -7.04 -21.45
N TYR A 11 -23.40 -6.42 -20.91
CA TYR A 11 -23.28 -5.27 -20.03
C TYR A 11 -23.20 -5.79 -18.59
N GLY A 12 -22.10 -5.50 -17.91
CA GLY A 12 -21.94 -5.69 -16.46
C GLY A 12 -21.89 -4.33 -15.76
N PRO A 13 -21.93 -4.31 -14.41
CA PRO A 13 -21.68 -3.09 -13.64
C PRO A 13 -20.35 -2.44 -14.06
N TRP A 14 -20.29 -1.10 -14.07
CA TRP A 14 -19.06 -0.38 -14.41
C TRP A 14 -18.07 -0.49 -13.24
N HIS A 15 -17.18 -1.47 -13.32
CA HIS A 15 -16.00 -1.59 -12.47
C HIS A 15 -14.96 -0.61 -13.03
N GLY A 16 -14.68 0.49 -12.34
CA GLY A 16 -13.95 1.65 -12.86
C GLY A 16 -12.67 1.31 -13.63
N GLY A 17 -12.76 1.23 -14.95
CA GLY A 17 -11.63 1.12 -15.87
C GLY A 17 -11.21 2.50 -16.39
N PRO A 18 -10.01 2.62 -16.99
CA PRO A 18 -9.61 3.84 -17.68
C PRO A 18 -10.65 4.23 -18.73
N ASP A 19 -10.82 5.53 -18.97
CA ASP A 19 -11.66 6.06 -20.03
C ASP A 19 -11.41 5.24 -21.32
N PRO A 20 -12.43 4.63 -21.94
CA PRO A 20 -12.26 3.87 -23.18
C PRO A 20 -11.69 4.73 -24.32
N LEU A 21 -11.67 6.06 -24.16
CA LEU A 21 -11.07 7.03 -25.07
C LEU A 21 -9.69 7.55 -24.61
N ALA A 22 -9.17 7.10 -23.46
CA ALA A 22 -7.81 7.44 -23.05
C ALA A 22 -6.82 6.90 -24.10
N PRO A 23 -5.87 7.72 -24.58
CA PRO A 23 -4.90 7.26 -25.55
C PRO A 23 -4.17 6.02 -25.01
N PRO A 24 -3.95 4.98 -25.85
CA PRO A 24 -3.19 3.81 -25.41
C PRO A 24 -1.84 4.27 -24.87
N TYR A 25 -1.30 3.52 -23.91
CA TYR A 25 0.04 3.79 -23.37
C TYR A 25 0.99 4.16 -24.48
N ASP A 26 1.77 5.22 -24.27
CA ASP A 26 2.81 5.52 -25.22
C ASP A 26 3.98 4.56 -25.01
N VAL A 27 3.80 3.32 -25.49
CA VAL A 27 4.81 2.28 -25.63
C VAL A 27 6.05 2.87 -26.31
N ARG A 28 5.89 3.94 -27.09
CA ARG A 28 6.99 4.64 -27.73
C ARG A 28 7.85 5.40 -26.73
N SER A 29 7.24 6.20 -25.86
CA SER A 29 7.93 6.92 -24.80
C SER A 29 8.56 5.97 -23.79
N ALA A 30 7.86 4.89 -23.43
CA ALA A 30 8.42 3.83 -22.57
C ALA A 30 9.69 3.22 -23.18
N LEU A 31 9.63 2.85 -24.46
CA LEU A 31 10.79 2.31 -25.17
C LEU A 31 11.93 3.33 -25.22
N ASP A 32 11.64 4.60 -25.51
CA ASP A 32 12.66 5.65 -25.58
C ASP A 32 13.35 5.90 -24.24
N GLU A 33 12.63 5.82 -23.11
CA GLU A 33 13.21 5.85 -21.75
C GLU A 33 14.13 4.65 -21.53
N MET A 34 13.64 3.42 -21.77
CA MET A 34 14.43 2.20 -21.62
C MET A 34 15.69 2.23 -22.49
N GLY A 35 15.59 2.79 -23.69
CA GLY A 35 16.69 2.92 -24.61
C GLY A 35 17.82 3.81 -24.09
N ARG A 36 17.51 4.85 -23.31
CA ARG A 36 18.56 5.70 -22.70
C ARG A 36 19.38 4.90 -21.68
N ASP A 37 18.71 4.10 -20.86
CA ASP A 37 19.36 3.30 -19.82
C ASP A 37 20.19 2.15 -20.43
N VAL A 38 19.68 1.51 -21.48
CA VAL A 38 20.43 0.48 -22.22
C VAL A 38 21.64 1.07 -22.95
N LEU A 39 21.49 2.24 -23.58
CA LEU A 39 22.62 2.93 -24.23
C LEU A 39 23.67 3.44 -23.23
N ALA A 40 23.27 3.69 -21.98
CA ALA A 40 24.18 4.02 -20.88
C ALA A 40 24.93 2.80 -20.32
N GLY A 41 24.66 1.59 -20.84
CA GLY A 41 25.34 0.35 -20.46
C GLY A 41 24.54 -0.55 -19.52
N GLY A 42 23.28 -0.22 -19.21
CA GLY A 42 22.38 -1.06 -18.41
C GLY A 42 21.81 -2.25 -19.19
N THR A 43 21.31 -3.26 -18.47
CA THR A 43 20.59 -4.38 -19.09
C THR A 43 19.16 -3.99 -19.46
N THR A 44 18.56 -4.67 -20.46
CA THR A 44 17.15 -4.44 -20.83
C THR A 44 16.19 -4.64 -19.65
N ARG A 45 16.48 -5.61 -18.78
CA ARG A 45 15.69 -5.89 -17.58
C ARG A 45 15.76 -4.73 -16.58
N GLU A 46 16.95 -4.21 -16.31
CA GLU A 46 17.12 -3.05 -15.42
C GLU A 46 16.43 -1.82 -16.00
N ALA A 47 16.58 -1.56 -17.30
CA ALA A 47 15.92 -0.45 -17.96
C ALA A 47 14.39 -0.54 -17.90
N LEU A 48 13.80 -1.72 -18.11
CA LEU A 48 12.36 -1.93 -17.92
C LEU A 48 11.98 -1.69 -16.46
N ARG A 49 12.72 -2.27 -15.52
CA ARG A 49 12.48 -2.13 -14.09
C ARG A 49 12.51 -0.66 -13.66
N ASP A 50 13.48 0.12 -14.12
CA ASP A 50 13.60 1.54 -13.76
C ASP A 50 12.45 2.38 -14.34
N VAL A 51 11.98 2.04 -15.54
CA VAL A 51 10.77 2.65 -16.13
C VAL A 51 9.52 2.29 -15.31
N LEU A 52 9.35 1.03 -14.92
CA LEU A 52 8.21 0.61 -14.11
C LEU A 52 8.25 1.22 -12.70
N ARG A 53 9.44 1.30 -12.09
CA ARG A 53 9.66 1.91 -10.77
C ARG A 53 9.38 3.40 -10.74
N ARG A 54 9.87 4.15 -11.74
CA ARG A 54 9.63 5.60 -11.85
C ARG A 54 8.23 5.95 -12.33
N GLY A 55 7.61 5.09 -13.15
CA GLY A 55 6.37 5.42 -13.85
C GLY A 55 6.61 6.27 -15.11
N LEU A 56 5.56 6.52 -15.88
CA LEU A 56 5.60 7.29 -17.14
C LEU A 56 4.43 8.28 -17.20
N ASP A 57 4.64 9.38 -17.92
CA ASP A 57 3.60 10.34 -18.32
C ASP A 57 2.75 10.88 -17.14
N GLY A 58 3.39 11.18 -16.01
CA GLY A 58 2.73 11.71 -14.81
C GLY A 58 1.91 10.69 -14.03
N ARG A 59 1.99 9.39 -14.37
CA ARG A 59 1.43 8.29 -13.58
C ARG A 59 2.45 7.80 -12.57
N ARG A 60 1.94 7.33 -11.43
CA ARG A 60 2.73 6.86 -10.30
C ARG A 60 3.38 5.52 -10.64
N GLY A 61 4.69 5.41 -10.42
CA GLY A 61 5.45 4.18 -10.60
C GLY A 61 5.34 3.22 -9.42
N LEU A 62 5.97 2.04 -9.54
CA LEU A 62 6.01 1.06 -8.45
C LEU A 62 6.69 1.61 -7.19
N ASP A 63 7.64 2.53 -7.32
CA ASP A 63 8.29 3.14 -6.14
C ASP A 63 7.30 3.98 -5.34
N GLU A 64 6.42 4.74 -6.00
CA GLU A 64 5.40 5.51 -5.29
C GLU A 64 4.35 4.62 -4.60
N ILE A 65 3.98 3.51 -5.25
CA ILE A 65 3.08 2.50 -4.68
C ILE A 65 3.74 1.86 -3.46
N ALA A 66 5.00 1.44 -3.58
CA ALA A 66 5.77 0.86 -2.49
C ALA A 66 5.94 1.86 -1.33
N ASP A 67 6.22 3.13 -1.63
CA ASP A 67 6.30 4.21 -0.65
C ASP A 67 4.96 4.40 0.08
N ARG A 68 3.85 4.31 -0.64
CA ARG A 68 2.51 4.38 -0.05
C ARG A 68 2.23 3.19 0.87
N ILE A 69 2.57 1.97 0.46
CA ILE A 69 2.48 0.77 1.30
C ILE A 69 3.30 0.93 2.56
N ARG A 70 4.54 1.42 2.47
CA ARG A 70 5.38 1.66 3.64
C ARG A 70 4.73 2.65 4.62
N ARG A 71 4.22 3.78 4.12
CA ARG A 71 3.49 4.76 4.94
C ARG A 71 2.24 4.18 5.59
N MET A 72 1.45 3.41 4.84
CA MET A 72 0.25 2.75 5.36
C MET A 72 0.59 1.72 6.43
N ARG A 73 1.63 0.91 6.21
CA ARG A 73 2.09 -0.09 7.17
C ARG A 73 2.55 0.58 8.47
N GLU A 74 3.29 1.68 8.37
CA GLU A 74 3.69 2.48 9.54
C GLU A 74 2.49 3.12 10.23
N ALA A 75 1.44 3.50 9.51
CA ALA A 75 0.21 4.01 10.09
C ALA A 75 -0.60 2.90 10.80
N ALA A 76 -0.73 1.73 10.17
CA ALA A 76 -1.38 0.55 10.76
C ALA A 76 -0.64 0.09 12.03
N ARG A 77 0.70 0.08 12.02
CA ARG A 77 1.51 -0.22 13.21
C ARG A 77 1.37 0.79 14.34
N ARG A 78 0.94 2.02 14.04
CA ARG A 78 0.68 3.09 15.01
C ARG A 78 -0.75 3.11 15.54
N ARG A 79 -1.64 2.32 14.94
CA ARG A 79 -3.08 2.42 15.18
C ARG A 79 -3.48 2.00 16.59
N GLY A 80 -2.67 1.19 17.27
CA GLY A 80 -2.88 0.96 18.69
C GLY A 80 -2.03 -0.11 19.33
N ASP A 81 -2.20 -0.22 20.65
CA ASP A 81 -1.58 -1.23 21.49
C ASP A 81 -2.46 -2.48 21.53
N LEU A 82 -1.87 -3.63 21.16
CA LEU A 82 -2.57 -4.91 21.09
C LEU A 82 -2.98 -5.45 22.46
N GLY A 83 -2.28 -5.04 23.53
CA GLY A 83 -2.56 -5.46 24.91
C GLY A 83 -3.21 -4.37 25.77
N GLY A 84 -3.41 -3.17 25.21
CA GLY A 84 -3.77 -1.99 25.99
C GLY A 84 -5.13 -2.11 26.71
N THR A 85 -6.10 -2.80 26.13
CA THR A 85 -7.41 -3.05 26.74
C THR A 85 -7.32 -3.98 27.96
N LEU A 86 -6.54 -5.07 27.85
CA LEU A 86 -6.27 -5.98 28.97
C LEU A 86 -5.53 -5.26 30.10
N ASP A 87 -4.58 -4.40 29.75
CA ASP A 87 -3.83 -3.59 30.72
C ASP A 87 -4.75 -2.59 31.43
N GLN A 88 -5.68 -1.95 30.70
CA GLN A 88 -6.67 -1.04 31.27
C GLN A 88 -7.68 -1.74 32.18
N VAL A 89 -8.18 -2.91 31.77
CA VAL A 89 -9.08 -3.71 32.60
C VAL A 89 -8.38 -4.10 33.90
N ARG A 90 -7.10 -4.51 33.83
CA ARG A 90 -6.30 -4.84 35.01
C ARG A 90 -6.10 -3.64 35.92
N GLU A 91 -5.74 -2.48 35.38
CA GLU A 91 -5.52 -1.26 36.17
C GLU A 91 -6.81 -0.79 36.86
N LEU A 92 -7.94 -0.79 36.14
CA LEU A 92 -9.25 -0.45 36.71
C LEU A 92 -9.69 -1.46 37.78
N LEU A 93 -9.39 -2.75 37.58
CA LEU A 93 -9.74 -3.80 38.55
C LEU A 93 -8.93 -3.62 39.84
N ASP A 94 -7.61 -3.43 39.71
CA ASP A 94 -6.72 -3.19 40.84
C ASP A 94 -7.18 -1.93 41.61
N GLN A 95 -7.56 -0.86 40.89
CA GLN A 95 -8.12 0.35 41.48
C GLN A 95 -9.44 0.09 42.23
N ALA A 96 -10.38 -0.64 41.63
CA ALA A 96 -11.65 -0.99 42.27
C ALA A 96 -11.42 -1.79 43.56
N LEU A 97 -10.55 -2.80 43.51
CA LEU A 97 -10.22 -3.63 44.67
C LEU A 97 -9.56 -2.83 45.79
N ASP A 98 -8.66 -1.91 45.46
CA ASP A 98 -7.99 -1.07 46.45
C ASP A 98 -8.97 -0.08 47.12
N LEU A 99 -9.91 0.50 46.36
CA LEU A 99 -10.94 1.39 46.89
C LEU A 99 -11.92 0.65 47.81
N GLU A 100 -12.36 -0.55 47.41
CA GLU A 100 -13.24 -1.38 48.22
C GLU A 100 -12.53 -1.81 49.51
N ARG A 101 -11.28 -2.29 49.44
CA ARG A 101 -10.50 -2.67 50.63
C ARG A 101 -10.31 -1.51 51.60
N GLN A 102 -10.09 -0.29 51.10
CA GLN A 102 -9.97 0.91 51.93
C GLN A 102 -11.28 1.24 52.64
N THR A 103 -12.41 1.08 51.95
CA THR A 103 -13.75 1.33 52.51
C THR A 103 -14.09 0.30 53.58
N LEU A 104 -13.88 -0.99 53.27
CA LEU A 104 -14.10 -2.09 54.21
C LEU A 104 -13.22 -1.98 55.46
N ALA A 105 -11.97 -1.54 55.33
CA ALA A 105 -11.09 -1.33 56.48
C ALA A 105 -11.59 -0.24 57.45
N GLY A 106 -12.44 0.68 56.98
CA GLY A 106 -13.09 1.70 57.80
C GLY A 106 -14.39 1.26 58.46
N GLU A 107 -14.95 0.11 58.07
CA GLU A 107 -16.22 -0.41 58.57
C GLU A 107 -16.02 -1.54 59.58
N GLU A 108 -16.73 -1.47 60.71
CA GLU A 108 -16.68 -2.51 61.77
C GLU A 108 -17.84 -3.53 61.66
N SER A 109 -18.55 -3.57 60.53
CA SER A 109 -19.73 -4.43 60.37
C SER A 109 -19.36 -5.90 60.09
N ASP A 110 -20.21 -6.84 60.52
CA ASP A 110 -20.04 -8.27 60.19
C ASP A 110 -20.09 -8.51 58.66
N GLY A 111 -20.86 -7.68 57.94
CA GLY A 111 -20.93 -7.70 56.47
C GLY A 111 -19.61 -7.30 55.82
N ALA A 112 -18.91 -6.29 56.37
CA ALA A 112 -17.61 -5.86 55.87
C ALA A 112 -16.53 -6.95 56.06
N ARG A 113 -16.57 -7.67 57.19
CA ARG A 113 -15.67 -8.82 57.42
C ARG A 113 -15.91 -9.98 56.45
N LEU A 114 -17.16 -10.24 56.11
CA LEU A 114 -17.51 -11.25 55.10
C LEU A 114 -17.00 -10.82 53.71
N ALA A 115 -17.23 -9.57 53.34
CA ALA A 115 -16.74 -9.00 52.08
C ALA A 115 -15.20 -9.07 51.97
N GLU A 116 -14.46 -8.77 53.05
CA GLU A 116 -13.01 -8.94 53.09
C GLU A 116 -12.57 -10.39 52.80
N MET A 117 -13.32 -11.38 53.32
CA MET A 117 -13.06 -12.79 53.04
C MET A 117 -13.37 -13.15 51.59
N ASP A 118 -14.49 -12.67 51.04
CA ASP A 118 -14.88 -12.93 49.65
C ASP A 118 -13.83 -12.37 48.67
N LEU A 119 -13.38 -11.12 48.90
CA LEU A 119 -12.31 -10.49 48.09
C LEU A 119 -10.97 -11.24 48.18
N ALA A 120 -10.70 -11.93 49.29
CA ALA A 120 -9.49 -12.74 49.44
C ALA A 120 -9.56 -14.10 48.72
N THR A 121 -10.78 -14.54 48.34
CA THR A 121 -11.00 -15.79 47.58
C THR A 121 -11.04 -15.59 46.07
N LEU A 122 -10.88 -14.35 45.59
CA LEU A 122 -10.91 -14.05 44.17
C LEU A 122 -9.84 -14.83 43.40
N PRO A 123 -10.15 -15.27 42.16
CA PRO A 123 -9.16 -15.85 41.26
C PRO A 123 -7.98 -14.91 41.04
N ASN A 124 -6.79 -15.48 40.82
CA ASN A 124 -5.56 -14.70 40.57
C ASN A 124 -5.50 -14.09 39.15
N ASP A 125 -6.49 -14.37 38.31
CA ASP A 125 -6.59 -13.88 36.95
C ASP A 125 -7.67 -12.80 36.81
N THR A 126 -7.39 -11.79 35.97
CA THR A 126 -8.25 -10.61 35.79
C THR A 126 -9.65 -10.98 35.33
N ALA A 127 -9.78 -11.93 34.41
CA ALA A 127 -11.07 -12.34 33.84
C ALA A 127 -11.96 -13.05 34.87
N GLY A 128 -11.39 -14.01 35.61
CA GLY A 128 -12.06 -14.72 36.69
C GLY A 128 -12.47 -13.79 37.82
N ALA A 129 -11.61 -12.83 38.19
CA ALA A 129 -11.92 -11.81 39.17
C ALA A 129 -13.09 -10.91 38.71
N VAL A 130 -13.06 -10.38 37.49
CA VAL A 130 -14.15 -9.54 36.95
C VAL A 130 -15.48 -10.28 36.94
N ARG A 131 -15.49 -11.57 36.57
CA ARG A 131 -16.73 -12.38 36.57
C ARG A 131 -17.21 -12.68 37.98
N ALA A 132 -16.32 -13.07 38.90
CA ALA A 132 -16.69 -13.32 40.29
C ALA A 132 -17.30 -12.06 40.95
N LEU A 133 -16.82 -10.88 40.54
CA LEU A 133 -17.30 -9.59 41.02
C LEU A 133 -18.61 -9.11 40.34
N SER A 134 -19.14 -9.85 39.34
CA SER A 134 -20.39 -9.44 38.66
C SER A 134 -21.63 -9.53 39.54
N GLU A 135 -21.63 -10.46 40.51
CA GLU A 135 -22.67 -10.60 41.52
C GLU A 135 -22.30 -9.92 42.84
N TYR A 136 -21.09 -9.33 42.93
CA TYR A 136 -20.58 -8.72 44.15
C TYR A 136 -21.26 -7.38 44.42
N GLN A 137 -21.62 -7.16 45.69
CA GLN A 137 -22.29 -5.94 46.12
C GLN A 137 -21.25 -4.98 46.73
N TRP A 138 -20.87 -3.98 45.94
CA TRP A 138 -19.87 -2.97 46.31
C TRP A 138 -20.34 -2.08 47.47
N HIS A 139 -19.44 -1.84 48.44
CA HIS A 139 -19.65 -0.89 49.53
C HIS A 139 -19.18 0.51 49.13
N SER A 140 -18.07 0.60 48.38
CA SER A 140 -17.58 1.86 47.82
C SER A 140 -18.33 2.23 46.53
N PRO A 141 -18.96 3.42 46.46
CA PRO A 141 -19.56 3.90 45.21
C PRO A 141 -18.50 4.17 44.14
N GLU A 142 -17.28 4.56 44.53
CA GLU A 142 -16.17 4.74 43.59
C GLU A 142 -15.67 3.42 43.02
N ALA A 143 -15.59 2.36 43.83
CA ALA A 143 -15.22 1.02 43.37
C ALA A 143 -16.28 0.45 42.42
N ALA A 144 -17.56 0.62 42.75
CA ALA A 144 -18.67 0.24 41.86
C ALA A 144 -18.55 0.94 40.50
N GLN A 145 -18.26 2.26 40.49
CA GLN A 145 -18.10 3.02 39.26
C GLN A 145 -16.89 2.56 38.42
N ALA A 146 -15.78 2.16 39.06
CA ALA A 146 -14.63 1.59 38.35
C ALA A 146 -14.97 0.23 37.72
N TYR A 147 -15.72 -0.62 38.43
CA TYR A 147 -16.22 -1.88 37.90
C TYR A 147 -17.21 -1.70 36.74
N ASP A 148 -18.14 -0.74 36.85
CA ASP A 148 -19.09 -0.42 35.78
C ASP A 148 -18.38 0.02 34.49
N GLN A 149 -17.25 0.74 34.61
CA GLN A 149 -16.42 1.11 33.46
C GLN A 149 -15.77 -0.10 32.79
N ILE A 150 -15.31 -1.08 33.58
CA ILE A 150 -14.81 -2.36 33.05
C ILE A 150 -15.91 -3.09 32.29
N ALA A 151 -17.10 -3.20 32.90
CA ALA A 151 -18.24 -3.87 32.28
C ALA A 151 -18.62 -3.20 30.95
N GLU A 152 -18.64 -1.87 30.91
CA GLU A 152 -18.96 -1.11 29.69
C GLU A 152 -17.87 -1.24 28.62
N MET A 153 -16.58 -1.25 28.98
CA MET A 153 -15.48 -1.49 28.05
C MET A 153 -15.57 -2.87 27.41
N LEU A 154 -15.72 -3.92 28.23
CA LEU A 154 -15.86 -5.28 27.75
C LEU A 154 -17.11 -5.43 26.87
N ARG A 155 -18.22 -4.79 27.25
CA ARG A 155 -19.44 -4.77 26.43
C ARG A 155 -19.21 -4.13 25.06
N ARG A 156 -18.50 -3.00 24.99
CA ARG A 156 -18.14 -2.35 23.71
C ARG A 156 -17.21 -3.21 22.86
N GLU A 157 -16.17 -3.80 23.46
CA GLU A 157 -15.23 -4.67 22.74
C GLU A 157 -15.90 -5.93 22.17
N LEU A 158 -16.88 -6.47 22.89
CA LEU A 158 -17.69 -7.59 22.40
C LEU A 158 -18.65 -7.17 21.26
N LEU A 159 -19.08 -5.91 21.21
CA LEU A 159 -19.98 -5.39 20.18
C LEU A 159 -19.26 -4.95 18.89
N ASP A 160 -18.03 -4.42 18.99
CA ASP A 160 -17.24 -3.94 17.86
C ASP A 160 -16.61 -5.07 17.02
N ALA A 161 -16.53 -6.28 17.55
CA ALA A 161 -16.17 -7.44 16.77
C ALA A 161 -17.35 -7.79 15.84
N GLN A 162 -17.32 -7.27 14.60
CA GLN A 162 -18.15 -7.45 13.38
C GLN A 162 -19.19 -8.60 13.30
N PHE A 163 -19.89 -8.89 14.38
CA PHE A 163 -20.66 -10.09 14.61
C PHE A 163 -21.97 -9.73 15.31
N GLU A 164 -22.70 -8.73 14.80
CA GLU A 164 -24.06 -8.43 15.26
C GLU A 164 -24.97 -9.67 15.19
N GLY A 165 -24.74 -10.58 14.24
CA GLY A 165 -25.45 -11.87 14.12
C GLY A 165 -25.02 -12.96 15.10
N LEU A 166 -23.73 -13.02 15.48
CA LEU A 166 -23.21 -13.98 16.46
C LEU A 166 -23.50 -13.52 17.90
N MET A 167 -23.64 -12.22 18.13
CA MET A 167 -23.78 -11.65 19.47
C MET A 167 -25.17 -11.84 20.06
N ALA A 168 -26.23 -11.85 19.25
CA ALA A 168 -27.54 -12.32 19.70
C ALA A 168 -27.46 -13.77 20.25
N ALA A 169 -26.49 -14.55 19.78
CA ALA A 169 -26.26 -15.93 20.16
C ALA A 169 -25.46 -16.15 21.45
N LEU A 170 -24.55 -15.23 21.77
CA LEU A 170 -23.55 -15.41 22.83
C LEU A 170 -23.81 -14.55 24.08
N THR A 171 -24.53 -13.44 23.96
CA THR A 171 -24.83 -12.56 25.12
C THR A 171 -26.10 -12.92 25.88
N GLY A 172 -27.06 -13.56 25.21
CA GLY A 172 -28.08 -14.35 25.88
C GLY A 172 -27.60 -15.78 25.95
N GLN A 173 -27.87 -16.49 27.03
CA GLN A 173 -27.76 -17.95 27.08
C GLN A 173 -28.81 -18.60 26.15
N ASP A 174 -28.86 -18.19 24.87
CA ASP A 174 -29.82 -18.62 23.88
C ASP A 174 -29.32 -19.93 23.25
N PRO A 175 -29.87 -21.09 23.66
CA PRO A 175 -29.34 -22.38 23.24
C PRO A 175 -29.49 -22.60 21.73
N GLU A 176 -30.47 -21.95 21.09
CA GLU A 176 -30.74 -22.08 19.66
C GLU A 176 -29.60 -21.47 18.84
N ALA A 177 -29.06 -20.36 19.33
CA ALA A 177 -28.09 -19.58 18.62
C ALA A 177 -26.66 -20.16 18.76
N LEU A 178 -26.34 -20.74 19.93
CA LEU A 178 -25.15 -21.60 20.09
C LEU A 178 -25.21 -22.81 19.16
N GLN A 179 -26.39 -23.41 18.99
CA GLN A 179 -26.58 -24.53 18.08
C GLN A 179 -26.32 -24.13 16.63
N HIS A 180 -26.77 -22.94 16.19
CA HIS A 180 -26.47 -22.43 14.86
C HIS A 180 -24.97 -22.30 14.58
N VAL A 181 -24.18 -21.83 15.55
CA VAL A 181 -22.71 -21.74 15.42
C VAL A 181 -22.07 -23.12 15.30
N LYS A 182 -22.53 -24.09 16.10
CA LYS A 182 -22.06 -25.47 16.03
C LYS A 182 -22.38 -26.10 14.68
N ASP A 183 -23.60 -25.93 14.20
CA ASP A 183 -24.04 -26.45 12.90
C ASP A 183 -23.21 -25.84 11.76
N MET A 184 -22.92 -24.53 11.83
CA MET A 184 -22.03 -23.85 10.87
C MET A 184 -20.61 -24.44 10.89
N LEU A 185 -20.02 -24.60 12.07
CA LEU A 185 -18.66 -25.14 12.19
C LEU A 185 -18.57 -26.59 11.70
N ALA A 186 -19.59 -27.39 11.99
CA ALA A 186 -19.70 -28.76 11.50
C ALA A 186 -19.83 -28.81 9.96
N ASP A 187 -20.71 -27.99 9.39
CA ASP A 187 -20.88 -27.85 7.93
C ASP A 187 -19.55 -27.39 7.27
N LEU A 188 -18.86 -26.42 7.88
CA LEU A 188 -17.57 -25.91 7.40
C LEU A 188 -16.47 -26.98 7.49
N ASN A 189 -16.34 -27.67 8.62
CA ASN A 189 -15.35 -28.74 8.78
C ASN A 189 -15.58 -29.89 7.78
N SER A 190 -16.84 -30.24 7.52
CA SER A 190 -17.21 -31.22 6.49
C SER A 190 -16.77 -30.76 5.09
N LEU A 191 -17.06 -29.51 4.73
CA LEU A 191 -16.67 -28.89 3.45
C LEU A 191 -15.15 -28.87 3.27
N LEU A 192 -14.42 -28.45 4.31
CA LEU A 192 -12.96 -28.40 4.30
C LEU A 192 -12.33 -29.80 4.19
N ALA A 193 -12.90 -30.77 4.89
CA ALA A 193 -12.43 -32.16 4.82
C ALA A 193 -12.68 -32.76 3.42
N ALA A 194 -13.82 -32.48 2.79
CA ALA A 194 -14.11 -32.90 1.42
C ALA A 194 -13.14 -32.27 0.41
N HIS A 195 -12.90 -30.96 0.53
CA HIS A 195 -11.92 -30.26 -0.31
C HIS A 195 -10.50 -30.79 -0.11
N ALA A 196 -10.09 -31.06 1.13
CA ALA A 196 -8.78 -31.65 1.44
C ALA A 196 -8.58 -33.06 0.83
N ARG A 197 -9.67 -33.81 0.59
CA ARG A 197 -9.64 -35.11 -0.11
C ARG A 197 -9.64 -34.97 -1.64
N GLY A 198 -9.76 -33.76 -2.18
CA GLY A 198 -9.87 -33.51 -3.61
C GLY A 198 -11.24 -33.86 -4.20
N GLU A 199 -12.29 -33.90 -3.38
CA GLU A 199 -13.67 -34.09 -3.83
C GLU A 199 -14.22 -32.80 -4.45
N ASP A 200 -15.20 -32.92 -5.35
CA ASP A 200 -15.91 -31.75 -5.89
C ASP A 200 -16.85 -31.17 -4.83
N THR A 201 -16.49 -29.99 -4.33
CA THR A 201 -17.19 -29.29 -3.26
C THR A 201 -18.09 -28.15 -3.77
N THR A 202 -18.30 -28.02 -5.09
CA THR A 202 -19.03 -26.89 -5.68
C THR A 202 -20.46 -26.76 -5.15
N ASP A 203 -21.19 -27.88 -5.05
CA ASP A 203 -22.56 -27.88 -4.54
C ASP A 203 -22.61 -27.71 -3.01
N GLN A 204 -21.69 -28.35 -2.28
CA GLN A 204 -21.58 -28.21 -0.82
C GLN A 204 -21.26 -26.77 -0.42
N PHE A 205 -20.41 -26.08 -1.19
CA PHE A 205 -20.09 -24.68 -0.99
C PHE A 205 -21.30 -23.78 -1.19
N ARG A 206 -22.09 -24.04 -2.24
CA ARG A 206 -23.32 -23.28 -2.49
C ARG A 206 -24.32 -23.47 -1.35
N ASP A 207 -24.55 -24.71 -0.93
CA ASP A 207 -25.43 -25.02 0.19
C ASP A 207 -24.93 -24.39 1.50
N PHE A 208 -23.60 -24.34 1.71
CA PHE A 208 -23.00 -23.67 2.85
C PHE A 208 -23.24 -22.16 2.82
N MET A 209 -22.98 -21.51 1.68
CA MET A 209 -23.18 -20.06 1.53
C MET A 209 -24.66 -19.67 1.60
N ASP A 210 -25.57 -20.51 1.11
CA ASP A 210 -27.01 -20.28 1.21
C ASP A 210 -27.52 -20.33 2.66
N LYS A 211 -26.85 -21.12 3.53
CA LYS A 211 -27.22 -21.25 4.95
C LYS A 211 -26.50 -20.25 5.86
N HIS A 212 -25.21 -19.99 5.59
CA HIS A 212 -24.29 -19.33 6.54
C HIS A 212 -23.57 -18.12 5.93
N GLY A 213 -23.88 -17.73 4.69
CA GLY A 213 -23.17 -16.68 3.95
C GLY A 213 -23.19 -15.29 4.59
N ASP A 214 -24.24 -14.98 5.36
CA ASP A 214 -24.39 -13.69 6.06
C ASP A 214 -23.26 -13.39 7.07
N LEU A 215 -22.54 -14.43 7.51
CA LEU A 215 -21.42 -14.33 8.47
C LEU A 215 -20.07 -14.01 7.80
N PHE A 216 -20.01 -13.99 6.46
CA PHE A 216 -18.78 -13.81 5.69
C PHE A 216 -18.82 -12.51 4.87
N PRO A 217 -18.30 -11.37 5.40
CA PRO A 217 -18.35 -10.09 4.71
C PRO A 217 -17.49 -10.05 3.44
N ASP A 218 -16.50 -10.94 3.32
CA ASP A 218 -15.63 -11.03 2.15
C ASP A 218 -16.30 -11.71 0.94
N ASN A 219 -17.50 -12.28 1.13
CA ASN A 219 -18.32 -12.96 0.12
C ASN A 219 -17.50 -13.78 -0.91
N PRO A 220 -16.84 -14.88 -0.47
CA PRO A 220 -15.98 -15.67 -1.33
C PRO A 220 -16.75 -16.27 -2.52
N GLU A 221 -16.13 -16.31 -3.70
CA GLU A 221 -16.75 -16.88 -4.90
C GLU A 221 -16.62 -18.41 -4.96
N ASN A 222 -15.65 -18.98 -4.24
CA ASN A 222 -15.33 -20.40 -4.25
C ASN A 222 -14.71 -20.86 -2.91
N VAL A 223 -14.57 -22.18 -2.76
CA VAL A 223 -14.01 -22.82 -1.55
C VAL A 223 -12.57 -22.39 -1.28
N ASP A 224 -11.77 -22.18 -2.33
CA ASP A 224 -10.38 -21.74 -2.17
C ASP A 224 -10.29 -20.33 -1.58
N GLU A 225 -11.12 -19.40 -2.04
CA GLU A 225 -11.22 -18.05 -1.49
C GLU A 225 -11.74 -18.03 -0.05
N LEU A 226 -12.68 -18.92 0.27
CA LEU A 226 -13.16 -19.11 1.64
C LEU A 226 -12.02 -19.62 2.55
N ILE A 227 -11.29 -20.65 2.12
CA ILE A 227 -10.13 -21.17 2.85
C ILE A 227 -9.09 -20.07 3.04
N ASP A 228 -8.82 -19.30 2.00
CA ASP A 228 -7.85 -18.21 2.01
C ASP A 228 -8.23 -17.12 3.01
N SER A 229 -9.49 -16.67 3.02
CA SER A 229 -9.96 -15.65 3.96
C SER A 229 -9.90 -16.14 5.41
N LEU A 230 -10.35 -17.36 5.67
CA LEU A 230 -10.31 -17.97 6.99
C LEU A 230 -8.90 -18.20 7.49
N ALA A 231 -8.03 -18.76 6.65
CA ALA A 231 -6.65 -19.04 7.01
C ALA A 231 -5.87 -17.74 7.27
N ARG A 232 -6.13 -16.67 6.51
CA ARG A 232 -5.56 -15.33 6.77
C ARG A 232 -5.99 -14.77 8.12
N ARG A 233 -7.29 -14.81 8.45
CA ARG A 233 -7.82 -14.36 9.75
C ARG A 233 -7.23 -15.17 10.90
N GLN A 234 -7.17 -16.48 10.76
CA GLN A 234 -6.56 -17.40 11.75
C GLN A 234 -5.06 -17.10 11.95
N ALA A 235 -4.34 -16.83 10.87
CA ALA A 235 -2.93 -16.48 10.92
C ALA A 235 -2.70 -15.11 11.59
N ALA A 236 -3.55 -14.12 11.29
CA ALA A 236 -3.50 -12.81 11.95
C ALA A 236 -3.77 -12.92 13.46
N ALA A 237 -4.77 -13.71 13.87
CA ALA A 237 -5.02 -13.98 15.28
C ALA A 237 -3.83 -14.64 15.98
N ALA A 238 -3.19 -15.64 15.34
CA ALA A 238 -2.00 -16.29 15.87
C ALA A 238 -0.81 -15.33 16.01
N ARG A 239 -0.56 -14.48 15.00
CA ARG A 239 0.50 -13.46 15.04
C ARG A 239 0.23 -12.40 16.11
N MET A 240 -1.04 -12.03 16.30
CA MET A 240 -1.45 -11.11 17.37
C MET A 240 -1.12 -11.72 18.74
N LEU A 241 -1.51 -12.98 18.98
CA LEU A 241 -1.13 -13.69 20.22
C LEU A 241 0.39 -13.78 20.39
N ALA A 242 1.14 -13.95 19.30
CA ALA A 242 2.60 -13.96 19.31
C ALA A 242 3.21 -12.59 19.69
N SER A 243 2.50 -11.49 19.41
CA SER A 243 2.88 -10.13 19.79
C SER A 243 2.57 -9.77 21.25
N LEU A 244 1.63 -10.45 21.90
CA LEU A 244 1.31 -10.23 23.31
C LEU A 244 2.42 -10.75 24.23
N THR A 245 2.51 -10.17 25.44
CA THR A 245 3.39 -10.69 26.50
C THR A 245 2.94 -12.09 26.96
N PRO A 246 3.83 -12.90 27.57
CA PRO A 246 3.44 -14.20 28.12
C PRO A 246 2.27 -14.13 29.10
N GLU A 247 2.25 -13.11 29.95
CA GLU A 247 1.20 -12.88 30.95
C GLU A 247 -0.14 -12.53 30.30
N GLN A 248 -0.14 -11.60 29.33
CA GLN A 248 -1.34 -11.21 28.59
C GLN A 248 -1.90 -12.38 27.77
N ARG A 249 -1.02 -13.17 27.13
CA ARG A 249 -1.43 -14.37 26.40
C ARG A 249 -2.07 -15.40 27.32
N GLN A 250 -1.53 -15.60 28.52
CA GLN A 250 -2.11 -16.53 29.50
C GLN A 250 -3.49 -16.05 29.96
N GLN A 251 -3.63 -14.77 30.32
CA GLN A 251 -4.92 -14.17 30.71
C GLN A 251 -5.98 -14.32 29.61
N LEU A 252 -5.61 -14.03 28.36
CA LEU A 252 -6.51 -14.17 27.22
C LEU A 252 -6.88 -15.64 26.97
N SER A 253 -5.94 -16.57 27.11
CA SER A 253 -6.22 -18.00 26.96
C SER A 253 -7.20 -18.53 28.01
N GLN A 254 -7.13 -18.00 29.24
CA GLN A 254 -8.08 -18.33 30.30
C GLN A 254 -9.47 -17.76 29.99
N LEU A 255 -9.55 -16.50 29.55
CA LEU A 255 -10.80 -15.86 29.11
C LEU A 255 -11.48 -16.69 28.01
N MET A 256 -10.71 -17.13 27.01
CA MET A 256 -11.21 -17.95 25.90
C MET A 256 -11.65 -19.34 26.37
N SER A 257 -10.88 -20.00 27.25
CA SER A 257 -11.22 -21.34 27.76
C SER A 257 -12.55 -21.34 28.51
N ASP A 258 -12.81 -20.28 29.26
CA ASP A 258 -14.05 -20.09 29.99
C ASP A 258 -15.24 -19.75 29.07
N ALA A 259 -15.01 -18.95 28.03
CA ALA A 259 -16.03 -18.64 27.02
C ALA A 259 -16.40 -19.87 26.17
N LEU A 260 -15.43 -20.75 25.90
CA LEU A 260 -15.61 -22.04 25.25
C LEU A 260 -15.87 -23.17 26.27
N ALA A 261 -16.70 -22.93 27.29
CA ALA A 261 -17.07 -23.95 28.28
C ALA A 261 -17.71 -25.21 27.67
N ASP A 262 -18.18 -25.11 26.42
CA ASP A 262 -18.73 -26.22 25.63
C ASP A 262 -17.60 -27.03 24.95
N ALA A 263 -17.42 -28.27 25.39
CA ALA A 263 -16.39 -29.17 24.87
C ALA A 263 -16.55 -29.52 23.39
N ASP A 264 -17.79 -29.57 22.88
CA ASP A 264 -18.04 -29.88 21.47
C ASP A 264 -17.60 -28.72 20.59
N LEU A 265 -17.96 -27.49 20.97
CA LEU A 265 -17.54 -26.28 20.26
C LEU A 265 -16.02 -26.15 20.21
N ALA A 266 -15.36 -26.41 21.35
CA ALA A 266 -13.90 -26.39 21.42
C ALA A 266 -13.26 -27.42 20.49
N SER A 267 -13.86 -28.61 20.35
CA SER A 267 -13.41 -29.65 19.41
C SER A 267 -13.54 -29.21 17.95
N GLU A 268 -14.70 -28.65 17.56
CA GLU A 268 -14.94 -28.20 16.18
C GLU A 268 -13.98 -27.07 15.77
N MET A 269 -13.72 -26.12 16.68
CA MET A 269 -12.76 -25.03 16.46
C MET A 269 -11.31 -25.54 16.33
N ALA A 270 -10.92 -26.53 17.13
CA ALA A 270 -9.61 -27.14 17.03
C ALA A 270 -9.43 -27.88 15.68
N GLN A 271 -10.44 -28.64 15.26
CA GLN A 271 -10.44 -29.31 13.95
C GLN A 271 -10.34 -28.31 12.79
N LEU A 272 -11.10 -27.20 12.86
CA LEU A 272 -11.03 -26.12 11.88
C LEU A 272 -9.63 -25.52 11.78
N ALA A 273 -9.03 -25.19 12.93
CA ALA A 273 -7.68 -24.63 12.97
C ALA A 273 -6.62 -25.58 12.38
N ASP A 274 -6.75 -26.88 12.64
CA ASP A 274 -5.84 -27.90 12.10
C ASP A 274 -6.03 -28.10 10.59
N ASN A 275 -7.28 -28.13 10.11
CA ASN A 275 -7.61 -28.22 8.68
C ASN A 275 -7.05 -27.02 7.90
N LEU A 276 -7.26 -25.79 8.40
CA LEU A 276 -6.73 -24.58 7.76
C LEU A 276 -5.19 -24.54 7.77
N ARG A 277 -4.55 -25.05 8.83
CA ARG A 277 -3.09 -25.15 8.89
C ARG A 277 -2.55 -26.14 7.85
N ALA A 278 -3.24 -27.27 7.66
CA ALA A 278 -2.90 -28.27 6.66
C ALA A 278 -3.10 -27.78 5.22
N LEU A 279 -4.21 -27.06 4.96
CA LEU A 279 -4.55 -26.53 3.63
C LEU A 279 -3.69 -25.33 3.21
N ARG A 280 -3.16 -24.55 4.16
CA ARG A 280 -2.32 -23.37 3.91
C ARG A 280 -1.05 -23.36 4.79
N PRO A 281 -0.09 -24.27 4.57
CA PRO A 281 1.12 -24.36 5.38
C PRO A 281 2.06 -23.15 5.21
N GLY A 282 1.99 -22.43 4.09
CA GLY A 282 2.88 -21.29 3.78
C GLY A 282 2.55 -19.97 4.50
N LEU A 283 1.43 -19.87 5.23
CA LEU A 283 1.09 -18.64 5.96
C LEU A 283 1.94 -18.48 7.21
N ASP A 284 2.49 -17.28 7.39
CA ASP A 284 3.17 -16.90 8.62
C ASP A 284 2.17 -16.71 9.76
N ARG A 285 2.39 -17.46 10.83
CA ARG A 285 1.56 -17.46 12.05
C ARG A 285 2.36 -17.13 13.31
N GLY A 286 3.69 -17.19 13.21
CA GLY A 286 4.59 -17.17 14.35
C GLY A 286 5.31 -15.86 14.53
N THR A 287 5.46 -15.06 13.46
CA THR A 287 6.19 -13.80 13.55
C THR A 287 5.34 -12.75 14.27
N PRO A 288 5.82 -12.23 15.42
CA PRO A 288 5.18 -11.12 16.09
C PRO A 288 5.12 -9.91 15.17
N VAL A 289 3.99 -9.22 15.17
CA VAL A 289 3.87 -7.90 14.56
C VAL A 289 4.43 -6.85 15.51
N GLY A 290 5.42 -6.09 15.04
CA GLY A 290 5.99 -4.95 15.77
C GLY A 290 5.06 -3.73 15.75
N MET A 291 3.96 -3.80 16.51
CA MET A 291 3.10 -2.63 16.78
C MET A 291 3.85 -1.63 17.67
N GLN A 292 3.52 -0.34 17.54
CA GLN A 292 4.13 0.70 18.35
C GLN A 292 3.51 0.71 19.75
N PRO A 293 4.30 0.60 20.84
CA PRO A 293 3.78 0.65 22.20
C PRO A 293 3.10 1.99 22.51
N GLY A 294 2.05 1.97 23.34
CA GLY A 294 1.40 3.19 23.86
C GLY A 294 0.51 3.92 22.86
N GLY A 295 0.03 3.24 21.82
CA GLY A 295 -1.07 3.72 20.98
C GLY A 295 -2.43 3.64 21.68
N GLU A 296 -3.50 3.92 20.95
CA GLU A 296 -4.86 3.69 21.42
C GLU A 296 -5.05 2.21 21.80
N PRO A 297 -5.64 1.88 22.96
CA PRO A 297 -5.90 0.48 23.33
C PRO A 297 -6.81 -0.17 22.27
N LEU A 298 -6.39 -1.29 21.71
CA LEU A 298 -7.21 -2.05 20.77
C LEU A 298 -7.92 -3.20 21.49
N GLY A 299 -9.23 -3.33 21.29
CA GLY A 299 -9.95 -4.54 21.63
C GLY A 299 -9.49 -5.72 20.79
N TYR A 300 -9.78 -6.95 21.21
CA TYR A 300 -9.31 -8.17 20.55
C TYR A 300 -9.60 -8.19 19.04
N GLY A 301 -10.83 -7.88 18.62
CA GLY A 301 -11.22 -7.87 17.21
C GLY A 301 -10.43 -6.84 16.39
N ALA A 302 -10.37 -5.60 16.87
CA ALA A 302 -9.62 -4.52 16.23
C ALA A 302 -8.11 -4.80 16.18
N ALA A 303 -7.56 -5.46 17.21
CA ALA A 303 -6.17 -5.88 17.27
C ALA A 303 -5.85 -6.94 16.20
N VAL A 304 -6.73 -7.94 16.03
CA VAL A 304 -6.59 -8.96 14.97
C VAL A 304 -6.70 -8.33 13.59
N GLU A 305 -7.64 -7.41 13.37
CA GLU A 305 -7.82 -6.70 12.11
C GLU A 305 -6.60 -5.82 11.77
N ALA A 306 -6.08 -5.07 12.74
CA ALA A 306 -4.87 -4.27 12.55
C ALA A 306 -3.65 -5.14 12.19
N VAL A 307 -3.51 -6.32 12.82
CA VAL A 307 -2.47 -7.29 12.49
C VAL A 307 -2.66 -7.87 11.08
N ALA A 308 -3.90 -8.18 10.69
CA ALA A 308 -4.22 -8.66 9.36
C ALA A 308 -3.88 -7.62 8.28
N GLU A 309 -4.20 -6.35 8.50
CA GLU A 309 -3.85 -5.26 7.57
C GLU A 309 -2.32 -5.12 7.44
N VAL A 310 -1.58 -5.17 8.54
CA VAL A 310 -0.11 -5.11 8.48
C VAL A 310 0.45 -6.29 7.68
N ALA A 311 -0.09 -7.49 7.88
CA ALA A 311 0.32 -8.68 7.14
C ALA A 311 0.02 -8.56 5.63
N ASP A 312 -1.15 -8.04 5.26
CA ASP A 312 -1.50 -7.79 3.85
C ASP A 312 -0.57 -6.77 3.20
N LEU A 313 -0.26 -5.67 3.90
CA LEU A 313 0.68 -4.65 3.41
C LEU A 313 2.11 -5.18 3.29
N GLU A 314 2.54 -6.06 4.20
CA GLU A 314 3.83 -6.76 4.11
C GLU A 314 3.88 -7.70 2.90
N ALA A 315 2.81 -8.47 2.67
CA ALA A 315 2.71 -9.34 1.50
C ALA A 315 2.73 -8.56 0.18
N LEU A 316 1.98 -7.45 0.10
CA LEU A 316 1.99 -6.55 -1.07
C LEU A 316 3.37 -5.92 -1.29
N ALA A 317 4.05 -5.48 -0.23
CA ALA A 317 5.40 -4.94 -0.32
C ALA A 317 6.40 -5.97 -0.87
N GLU A 318 6.30 -7.22 -0.42
CA GLU A 318 7.15 -8.32 -0.89
C GLU A 318 6.89 -8.61 -2.38
N GLN A 319 5.62 -8.74 -2.77
CA GLN A 319 5.21 -8.95 -4.16
C GLN A 319 5.72 -7.84 -5.10
N LEU A 320 5.66 -6.58 -4.66
CA LEU A 320 6.12 -5.43 -5.45
C LEU A 320 7.64 -5.26 -5.49
N SER A 321 8.37 -5.81 -4.52
CA SER A 321 9.83 -5.69 -4.46
C SER A 321 10.52 -6.34 -5.67
N GLN A 322 9.82 -7.23 -6.40
CA GLN A 322 10.33 -8.00 -7.54
C GLN A 322 11.71 -8.63 -7.26
N GLY A 323 11.97 -8.97 -6.00
CA GLY A 323 13.30 -9.29 -5.47
C GLY A 323 13.84 -10.65 -5.91
N TYR A 324 12.98 -11.53 -6.43
CA TYR A 324 13.35 -12.87 -6.89
C TYR A 324 13.38 -12.98 -8.43
N TYR A 325 14.24 -13.88 -8.93
CA TYR A 325 14.37 -14.16 -10.35
C TYR A 325 13.05 -14.76 -10.88
N GLY A 326 12.35 -14.05 -11.75
CA GLY A 326 11.07 -14.49 -12.32
C GLY A 326 9.82 -13.89 -11.68
N ALA A 327 9.96 -12.97 -10.71
CA ALA A 327 8.82 -12.17 -10.23
C ALA A 327 8.23 -11.37 -11.39
N THR A 328 6.93 -11.53 -11.65
CA THR A 328 6.22 -10.78 -12.68
C THR A 328 5.19 -9.85 -12.04
N LEU A 329 4.80 -8.78 -12.75
CA LEU A 329 3.66 -7.96 -12.32
C LEU A 329 2.33 -8.75 -12.31
N ASP A 330 2.32 -9.97 -12.87
CA ASP A 330 1.16 -10.85 -12.85
C ASP A 330 0.91 -11.52 -11.49
N ASP A 331 1.94 -11.61 -10.63
CA ASP A 331 1.87 -12.27 -9.33
C ASP A 331 1.27 -11.38 -8.22
N VAL A 332 1.07 -10.09 -8.50
CA VAL A 332 0.57 -9.10 -7.53
C VAL A 332 -0.95 -9.17 -7.44
N ASP A 333 -1.46 -9.22 -6.22
CA ASP A 333 -2.90 -9.20 -5.92
C ASP A 333 -3.47 -7.77 -6.06
N VAL A 334 -4.10 -7.50 -7.21
CA VAL A 334 -4.63 -6.17 -7.55
C VAL A 334 -5.83 -5.81 -6.67
N GLU A 335 -6.63 -6.78 -6.26
CA GLU A 335 -7.81 -6.57 -5.42
C GLU A 335 -7.41 -6.13 -4.01
N ARG A 336 -6.37 -6.75 -3.43
CA ARG A 336 -5.79 -6.29 -2.16
C ARG A 336 -5.14 -4.92 -2.30
N LEU A 337 -4.46 -4.68 -3.40
CA LEU A 337 -3.86 -3.39 -3.68
C LEU A 337 -4.94 -2.29 -3.78
N GLU A 338 -6.08 -2.58 -4.41
CA GLU A 338 -7.24 -1.69 -4.47
C GLU A 338 -7.87 -1.47 -3.09
N ARG A 339 -8.09 -2.54 -2.31
CA ARG A 339 -8.70 -2.47 -0.98
C ARG A 339 -7.92 -1.57 -0.03
N HIS A 340 -6.59 -1.69 -0.05
CA HIS A 340 -5.73 -0.96 0.88
C HIS A 340 -5.30 0.41 0.33
N LEU A 341 -4.88 0.50 -0.94
CA LEU A 341 -4.35 1.76 -1.51
C LEU A 341 -5.41 2.56 -2.30
N GLY A 342 -6.60 2.02 -2.49
CA GLY A 342 -7.68 2.62 -3.26
C GLY A 342 -7.55 2.42 -4.77
N ALA A 343 -8.68 2.65 -5.46
CA ALA A 343 -8.83 2.43 -6.90
C ALA A 343 -7.78 3.14 -7.77
N ASP A 344 -7.31 4.33 -7.37
CA ASP A 344 -6.31 5.05 -8.18
C ASP A 344 -4.98 4.30 -8.24
N ALA A 345 -4.54 3.68 -7.15
CA ALA A 345 -3.29 2.93 -7.12
C ALA A 345 -3.42 1.62 -7.91
N ALA A 346 -4.57 0.96 -7.81
CA ALA A 346 -4.90 -0.21 -8.62
C ALA A 346 -4.86 0.11 -10.11
N ARG A 347 -5.49 1.22 -10.50
CA ARG A 347 -5.46 1.70 -11.89
C ARG A 347 -4.05 1.99 -12.38
N ASP A 348 -3.20 2.66 -11.58
CA ASP A 348 -1.80 2.92 -11.98
C ASP A 348 -1.00 1.62 -12.11
N PHE A 349 -1.19 0.67 -11.20
CA PHE A 349 -0.54 -0.63 -11.25
C PHE A 349 -0.95 -1.46 -12.48
N GLU A 350 -2.25 -1.57 -12.75
CA GLU A 350 -2.77 -2.24 -13.95
C GLU A 350 -2.23 -1.63 -15.24
N ALA A 351 -2.05 -0.31 -15.21
CA ALA A 351 -1.58 0.46 -16.33
C ALA A 351 -0.08 0.13 -16.60
N LEU A 352 0.75 0.00 -15.56
CA LEU A 352 2.12 -0.53 -15.66
C LEU A 352 2.16 -1.98 -16.18
N ARG A 353 1.28 -2.86 -15.66
CA ARG A 353 1.14 -4.26 -16.13
C ARG A 353 0.74 -4.32 -17.61
N ARG A 354 -0.15 -3.42 -18.05
CA ARG A 354 -0.56 -3.33 -19.46
C ARG A 354 0.58 -2.86 -20.36
N LEU A 355 1.40 -1.92 -19.90
CA LEU A 355 2.56 -1.41 -20.63
C LEU A 355 3.58 -2.53 -20.91
N GLU A 356 3.95 -3.30 -19.88
CA GLU A 356 4.87 -4.44 -20.02
C GLU A 356 4.35 -5.43 -21.09
N ARG A 357 3.09 -5.84 -20.96
CA ARG A 357 2.48 -6.76 -21.92
C ARG A 357 2.38 -6.17 -23.33
N GLU A 358 2.16 -4.86 -23.49
CA GLU A 358 2.15 -4.21 -24.80
C GLU A 358 3.55 -4.16 -25.45
N LEU A 359 4.61 -3.94 -24.66
CA LEU A 359 5.99 -3.97 -25.15
C LEU A 359 6.35 -5.36 -25.70
N GLU A 360 5.87 -6.43 -25.06
CA GLU A 360 6.02 -7.80 -25.53
C GLU A 360 5.13 -8.11 -26.74
N ARG A 361 3.82 -7.79 -26.66
CA ARG A 361 2.86 -8.02 -27.77
C ARG A 361 3.28 -7.35 -29.07
N GLN A 362 3.79 -6.12 -28.99
CA GLN A 362 4.26 -5.38 -30.18
C GLN A 362 5.65 -5.86 -30.66
N GLY A 363 6.26 -6.81 -29.95
CA GLY A 363 7.55 -7.39 -30.29
C GLY A 363 8.69 -6.40 -30.12
N TYR A 364 8.63 -5.51 -29.12
CA TYR A 364 9.78 -4.70 -28.71
C TYR A 364 10.65 -5.43 -27.68
N LEU A 365 10.02 -6.26 -26.85
CA LEU A 365 10.68 -7.14 -25.90
C LEU A 365 10.47 -8.60 -26.29
N THR A 366 11.47 -9.43 -25.98
CA THR A 366 11.38 -10.88 -26.09
C THR A 366 12.06 -11.51 -24.88
N GLN A 367 11.49 -12.61 -24.40
CA GLN A 367 12.12 -13.44 -23.39
C GLN A 367 12.98 -14.50 -24.11
N GLY A 368 14.26 -14.57 -23.76
CA GLY A 368 15.19 -15.59 -24.25
C GLY A 368 15.81 -16.38 -23.09
N ASP A 369 16.66 -17.35 -23.43
CA ASP A 369 17.29 -18.28 -22.47
C ASP A 369 18.11 -17.55 -21.38
N ASP A 370 18.71 -16.40 -21.72
CA ASP A 370 19.50 -15.59 -20.79
C ASP A 370 18.70 -14.40 -20.20
N GLY A 371 17.39 -14.33 -20.45
CA GLY A 371 16.48 -13.32 -19.92
C GLY A 371 15.85 -12.37 -20.94
N LEU A 372 15.32 -11.26 -20.44
CA LEU A 372 14.60 -10.24 -21.22
C LEU A 372 15.56 -9.47 -22.15
N ARG A 373 15.20 -9.34 -23.43
CA ARG A 373 16.03 -8.68 -24.46
C ARG A 373 15.20 -7.76 -25.35
N LEU A 374 15.82 -6.69 -25.84
CA LEU A 374 15.28 -5.86 -26.91
C LEU A 374 15.32 -6.60 -28.24
N THR A 375 14.23 -6.56 -29.01
CA THR A 375 14.21 -7.13 -30.35
C THR A 375 14.96 -6.25 -31.35
N PRO A 376 15.36 -6.77 -32.53
CA PRO A 376 15.95 -5.95 -33.59
C PRO A 376 15.07 -4.76 -34.01
N ARG A 377 13.75 -4.91 -33.91
CA ARG A 377 12.76 -3.85 -34.15
C ARG A 377 12.91 -2.71 -33.13
N ALA A 378 13.03 -3.06 -31.84
CA ALA A 378 13.23 -2.08 -30.77
C ALA A 378 14.56 -1.34 -30.94
N VAL A 379 15.66 -2.06 -31.18
CA VAL A 379 16.99 -1.47 -31.38
C VAL A 379 17.03 -0.50 -32.56
N ARG A 380 16.48 -0.89 -33.72
CA ARG A 380 16.43 -0.01 -34.90
C ARG A 380 15.70 1.29 -34.61
N ARG A 381 14.59 1.19 -33.87
CA ARG A 381 13.77 2.34 -33.51
C ARG A 381 14.47 3.27 -32.52
N LEU A 382 15.13 2.70 -31.51
CA LEU A 382 15.95 3.46 -30.56
C LEU A 382 17.08 4.21 -31.25
N GLY A 383 17.75 3.55 -32.21
CA GLY A 383 18.76 4.19 -33.04
C GLY A 383 18.21 5.36 -33.86
N GLU A 384 17.02 5.23 -34.46
CA GLU A 384 16.37 6.31 -35.20
C GLU A 384 16.05 7.52 -34.29
N THR A 385 15.46 7.28 -33.11
CA THR A 385 15.15 8.34 -32.15
C THR A 385 16.42 9.03 -31.63
N ALA A 386 17.46 8.25 -31.28
CA ALA A 386 18.72 8.77 -30.79
C ALA A 386 19.43 9.64 -31.84
N LEU A 387 19.50 9.17 -33.09
CA LEU A 387 20.07 9.94 -34.20
C LEU A 387 19.29 11.24 -34.43
N ARG A 388 17.96 11.19 -34.44
CA ARG A 388 17.11 12.39 -34.61
C ARG A 388 17.42 13.44 -33.55
N ARG A 389 17.52 13.07 -32.27
CA ARG A 389 17.87 13.98 -31.17
C ARG A 389 19.25 14.62 -31.34
N VAL A 390 20.26 13.83 -31.75
CA VAL A 390 21.61 14.35 -32.01
C VAL A 390 21.58 15.36 -33.17
N PHE A 391 20.85 15.06 -34.25
CA PHE A 391 20.72 15.97 -35.39
C PHE A 391 19.90 17.23 -35.06
N GLU A 392 18.89 17.15 -34.20
CA GLU A 392 18.17 18.32 -33.68
C GLU A 392 19.08 19.22 -32.84
N GLY A 393 19.92 18.65 -31.98
CA GLY A 393 20.91 19.41 -31.22
C GLY A 393 22.02 20.03 -32.08
N LEU A 394 22.35 19.40 -33.21
CA LEU A 394 23.30 19.93 -34.20
C LEU A 394 22.67 21.01 -35.11
N ALA A 395 21.36 20.98 -35.33
CA ALA A 395 20.67 21.97 -36.16
C ALA A 395 20.68 23.38 -35.55
N THR A 396 20.80 23.50 -34.21
CA THR A 396 21.03 24.77 -33.51
C THR A 396 22.46 25.31 -33.65
N ALA A 397 23.42 24.51 -34.12
CA ALA A 397 24.80 24.92 -34.37
C ALA A 397 25.06 25.25 -35.84
N ARG A 398 24.05 25.77 -36.56
CA ARG A 398 24.25 26.24 -37.93
C ARG A 398 24.74 27.69 -37.92
N GLY A 399 26.04 27.85 -37.67
CA GLY A 399 26.81 28.99 -38.17
C GLY A 399 27.19 30.09 -37.16
N ASP A 400 27.62 29.75 -35.95
CA ASP A 400 28.39 30.71 -35.14
C ASP A 400 29.49 29.99 -34.35
N HIS A 401 30.74 30.34 -34.64
CA HIS A 401 31.94 29.75 -34.00
C HIS A 401 32.29 30.52 -32.72
N ASP A 402 31.33 30.69 -31.81
CA ASP A 402 31.55 31.34 -30.53
C ASP A 402 31.38 30.30 -29.40
N ASP A 403 32.46 29.56 -29.13
CA ASP A 403 32.51 28.64 -27.99
C ASP A 403 33.06 29.36 -26.75
N ARG A 404 32.35 29.23 -25.62
CA ARG A 404 32.61 30.00 -24.37
C ARG A 404 33.55 29.28 -23.39
N ARG A 405 34.19 28.19 -23.80
CA ARG A 405 35.13 27.44 -22.97
C ARG A 405 36.57 27.74 -23.39
N SER A 406 37.19 28.76 -22.79
CA SER A 406 38.65 28.87 -22.80
C SER A 406 39.22 27.98 -21.70
N GLY A 407 39.86 26.88 -22.10
CA GLY A 407 40.73 26.11 -21.22
C GLY A 407 41.96 26.94 -20.84
N GLN A 408 42.40 26.79 -19.60
CA GLN A 408 43.59 27.42 -19.03
C GLN A 408 44.84 26.75 -19.65
N ALA A 409 45.25 27.19 -20.83
CA ALA A 409 46.50 26.76 -21.45
C ALA A 409 47.13 27.93 -22.21
N ASP A 410 48.40 28.19 -21.92
CA ASP A 410 49.24 29.29 -22.43
C ASP A 410 49.62 29.16 -23.92
N GLU A 411 48.94 28.28 -24.67
CA GLU A 411 49.20 28.04 -26.08
C GLU A 411 48.05 28.60 -26.95
N PRO A 412 48.33 29.47 -27.93
CA PRO A 412 47.31 30.04 -28.79
C PRO A 412 46.63 28.93 -29.60
N THR A 413 45.37 28.63 -29.27
CA THR A 413 44.56 27.60 -29.94
C THR A 413 44.08 28.00 -31.34
N GLY A 414 44.52 29.16 -31.85
CA GLY A 414 44.07 29.75 -33.11
C GLY A 414 42.63 30.29 -33.07
N LEU A 415 41.97 30.22 -31.91
CA LEU A 415 40.64 30.76 -31.68
C LEU A 415 40.74 32.21 -31.22
N THR A 416 39.84 33.05 -31.71
CA THR A 416 39.88 34.51 -31.49
C THR A 416 38.47 35.02 -31.25
N ARG A 417 38.30 35.87 -30.23
CA ARG A 417 37.03 36.53 -29.91
C ARG A 417 37.13 38.05 -30.02
N GLN A 418 35.98 38.74 -29.97
CA GLN A 418 35.96 40.20 -29.91
C GLN A 418 36.53 40.70 -28.57
N TRP A 419 37.40 41.71 -28.61
CA TRP A 419 37.97 42.33 -27.42
C TRP A 419 36.93 43.18 -26.70
N ALA A 420 36.81 42.98 -25.38
CA ALA A 420 35.98 43.79 -24.49
C ALA A 420 36.87 44.58 -23.51
N PHE A 421 36.37 45.72 -23.07
CA PHE A 421 37.09 46.56 -22.11
C PHE A 421 37.29 45.80 -20.79
N GLY A 422 38.56 45.59 -20.41
CA GLY A 422 38.95 44.77 -19.25
C GLY A 422 39.59 43.43 -19.60
N ASP A 423 39.69 43.06 -20.87
CA ASP A 423 40.40 41.84 -21.30
C ASP A 423 41.93 41.97 -21.18
N GLU A 424 42.55 41.02 -20.49
CA GLU A 424 44.02 40.92 -20.32
C GLU A 424 44.69 39.94 -21.31
N LEU A 425 43.91 39.36 -22.24
CA LEU A 425 44.40 38.38 -23.21
C LEU A 425 45.23 39.04 -24.33
N PRO A 426 46.22 38.32 -24.90
CA PRO A 426 47.04 38.85 -26.00
C PRO A 426 46.20 39.14 -27.25
N LEU A 427 46.40 40.33 -27.82
CA LEU A 427 45.70 40.79 -29.03
C LEU A 427 46.33 40.22 -30.31
N ASP A 428 45.51 39.68 -31.21
CA ASP A 428 45.92 39.38 -32.59
C ASP A 428 46.02 40.70 -33.39
N THR A 429 47.25 41.22 -33.49
CA THR A 429 47.54 42.49 -34.15
C THR A 429 47.27 42.45 -35.65
N VAL A 430 47.52 41.32 -36.32
CA VAL A 430 47.37 41.18 -37.77
C VAL A 430 45.89 41.21 -38.16
N ARG A 431 45.05 40.47 -37.44
CA ARG A 431 43.61 40.43 -37.69
C ARG A 431 42.92 41.73 -37.30
N THR A 432 43.38 42.37 -36.23
CA THR A 432 42.87 43.67 -35.79
C THR A 432 43.12 44.76 -36.83
N VAL A 433 44.34 44.83 -37.39
CA VAL A 433 44.68 45.78 -38.45
C VAL A 433 43.90 45.47 -39.74
N SER A 434 43.76 44.20 -40.11
CA SER A 434 42.98 43.78 -41.29
C SER A 434 41.51 44.20 -41.19
N ASN A 435 40.88 44.01 -40.02
CA ASN A 435 39.50 44.43 -39.76
C ASN A 435 39.34 45.95 -39.71
N ALA A 436 40.37 46.69 -39.31
CA ALA A 436 40.37 48.16 -39.37
C ALA A 436 40.41 48.64 -40.82
N VAL A 437 41.29 48.07 -41.66
CA VAL A 437 41.38 48.42 -43.09
C VAL A 437 40.09 48.08 -43.83
N LEU A 438 39.50 46.91 -43.58
CA LEU A 438 38.22 46.51 -44.19
C LEU A 438 37.08 47.45 -43.80
N ARG A 439 37.03 47.92 -42.54
CA ARG A 439 36.03 48.93 -42.12
C ARG A 439 36.26 50.29 -42.77
N THR A 440 37.50 50.72 -42.96
CA THR A 440 37.82 52.00 -43.62
C THR A 440 37.47 51.95 -45.12
N MET A 441 37.65 50.79 -45.77
CA MET A 441 37.24 50.59 -47.17
C MET A 441 35.71 50.51 -47.32
N GLY A 442 35.00 49.91 -46.34
CA GLY A 442 33.53 49.89 -46.32
C GLY A 442 32.89 51.25 -45.99
N GLY A 443 33.55 52.10 -45.20
CA GLY A 443 33.05 53.41 -44.79
C GLY A 443 33.23 54.54 -45.81
N SER A 444 34.05 54.36 -46.85
CA SER A 444 34.24 55.38 -47.90
C SER A 444 33.10 55.42 -48.94
N ALA A 445 32.19 54.42 -48.94
CA ALA A 445 31.08 54.35 -49.89
C ALA A 445 29.78 55.03 -49.41
N THR A 446 29.70 55.48 -48.14
CA THR A 446 28.46 56.02 -47.55
C THR A 446 28.52 57.53 -47.25
N SER A 447 29.61 58.21 -47.59
CA SER A 447 29.79 59.64 -47.30
C SER A 447 29.18 60.58 -48.36
N ASP A 448 28.75 60.06 -49.52
CA ASP A 448 28.33 60.88 -50.67
C ASP A 448 26.80 60.98 -50.86
N GLU A 449 25.99 60.23 -50.08
CA GLU A 449 24.52 60.24 -50.21
C GLU A 449 23.80 61.08 -49.13
N ALA A 450 24.51 61.59 -48.12
CA ALA A 450 23.92 62.33 -47.00
C ALA A 450 23.80 63.86 -47.24
N LEU A 451 24.33 64.40 -48.34
CA LEU A 451 24.30 65.85 -48.62
C LEU A 451 23.12 66.29 -49.54
N THR A 452 22.38 65.37 -50.16
CA THR A 452 21.42 65.72 -51.24
C THR A 452 19.94 65.61 -50.85
N ARG A 453 19.59 65.19 -49.63
CA ARG A 453 18.17 64.95 -49.24
C ARG A 453 17.65 65.80 -48.07
N ARG A 454 18.19 67.01 -47.88
CA ARG A 454 17.64 67.99 -46.92
C ARG A 454 17.38 69.36 -47.55
N THR A 455 16.78 69.36 -48.73
CA THR A 455 15.95 70.47 -49.22
C THR A 455 14.62 69.87 -49.68
N ALA A 456 13.53 70.59 -49.40
CA ALA A 456 12.13 70.31 -49.73
C ALA A 456 11.32 69.48 -48.71
N THR A 457 10.34 70.21 -48.13
CA THR A 457 9.05 69.74 -47.58
C THR A 457 9.11 69.23 -46.14
N GLY A 458 8.67 69.94 -45.10
CA GLY A 458 7.74 71.07 -45.05
C GLY A 458 6.42 70.63 -44.42
N GLU A 459 6.07 71.33 -43.35
CA GLU A 459 4.71 71.51 -42.81
C GLU A 459 3.98 70.37 -42.08
N ARG A 460 3.71 70.69 -40.81
CA ARG A 460 2.44 70.54 -40.07
C ARG A 460 2.00 69.11 -39.71
N ALA A 461 1.41 68.82 -38.57
CA ALA A 461 1.13 69.51 -37.31
C ALA A 461 0.34 68.49 -36.46
N HIS A 462 0.36 68.70 -35.14
CA HIS A 462 -0.50 68.16 -34.07
C HIS A 462 0.23 67.23 -33.09
N SER A 463 0.82 67.78 -32.02
CA SER A 463 0.21 68.35 -30.79
C SER A 463 -0.31 67.25 -29.86
N THR A 464 0.53 66.81 -28.91
CA THR A 464 0.53 67.22 -27.49
C THR A 464 -0.62 66.63 -26.70
N GLY A 465 -0.27 65.76 -25.74
CA GLY A 465 -1.18 65.25 -24.74
C GLY A 465 -1.55 66.28 -23.66
N ALA A 466 -2.69 66.01 -23.06
CA ALA A 466 -2.92 66.10 -21.63
C ALA A 466 -3.71 64.85 -21.25
#